data_AF-A0A0L9TF27-F1
#
_entry.id   AF-A0A0L9TF27-F1
#
_cell.length_a   1.000
_cell.length_b   1.000
_cell.length_c   1.000
_cell.angle_alpha   90.00
_cell.angle_beta   90.00
_cell.angle_gamma   90.00
#
_symmetry.space_group_name_H-M   'P 1'
#
loop_
_entity.id
_entity.type
_entity.pdbx_description
1 polymer ?
#
loop_
_entity_poly.entity_id
_entity_poly.type
_entity_poly.pdbx_seq_one_letter_code
_entity_poly.pdbx_strand_id
1 'polypeptide(L)'
;MDTDEECSIVLELPERDPFSDKKKKLLQSKGFGPKERIYLRSSSKPDWMSATVEVLLQIARIIQLNELELYFAEEDVCTSMEFYSPRNELEALNSIVLLTDISLSSCSHLHTNILQGLRQTILDLITDVGDKNSVKGGVVQKDHSCDQEERLIEWGESNGVKTQLKIAYIEGAGRGAIARKDLKVGDIALEIPVSIIISEELIHETEMYGVLKEIDGISSETILLLWSMKDKYNSDSKFKIYFDTLPEKFNTGLSFSIEAITVLDGTLLLEEIMQARQQFLHAQYDELFPALCNTFPDIFPPELYTWEKFLWACELWYSNSMKIMYSDGKIKTCLIPIAGFLNHSLCPHVMHYGQVDPAKNSLKFCLSRPCKSGEECCLSYGNFSSSHLITFYGFLPQGDNPYDVIPLDIDGADVDSGDDIPKSNWTSHMVRGTWLSRDHKIFYYGLPSPLLDHLRRSRSPMLRTKTFVFFILLSIISCSQTCLLEVSYAMHSFTSLQRKRTSYSPLLLARTRSSFMLQENLENELEVLENLKDIFDDMIENMGEIDLNDRENCCWDEKLAMDFKSTQRRIACSVSTSCLAGMDMLKNELCKCMAEDILG
;
A
#
# COMPACT_ATOMS: atom_id res chain seq x y z
N MET A 1 -21.72 46.57 7.24
CA MET A 1 -20.29 46.18 7.28
C MET A 1 -20.15 45.13 8.35
N ASP A 2 -19.24 44.18 8.14
CA ASP A 2 -19.00 42.93 8.89
C ASP A 2 -19.64 41.68 8.27
N THR A 3 -19.21 41.37 7.04
CA THR A 3 -19.11 39.97 6.58
C THR A 3 -17.72 39.48 6.93
N ASP A 4 -17.56 39.04 8.17
CA ASP A 4 -16.40 38.25 8.60
C ASP A 4 -16.59 36.86 7.94
N GLU A 5 -16.17 36.71 6.68
CA GLU A 5 -16.19 35.42 6.00
C GLU A 5 -15.20 34.50 6.71
N GLU A 6 -15.67 33.75 7.70
CA GLU A 6 -14.83 32.84 8.48
C GLU A 6 -14.01 31.92 7.56
N CYS A 7 -12.68 32.05 7.63
CA CYS A 7 -11.76 31.23 6.85
C CYS A 7 -11.98 29.74 7.16
N SER A 8 -12.12 28.90 6.13
CA SER A 8 -12.36 27.47 6.32
C SER A 8 -11.65 26.60 5.28
N ILE A 9 -11.35 25.37 5.68
CA ILE A 9 -10.88 24.29 4.81
C ILE A 9 -11.98 23.25 4.70
N VAL A 10 -12.28 22.82 3.48
CA VAL A 10 -13.30 21.80 3.21
C VAL A 10 -12.61 20.52 2.78
N LEU A 11 -12.82 19.43 3.53
CA LEU A 11 -12.39 18.09 3.14
C LEU A 11 -13.60 17.31 2.66
N GLU A 12 -13.48 16.68 1.50
CA GLU A 12 -14.58 15.97 0.86
C GLU A 12 -14.09 14.62 0.34
N LEU A 13 -14.83 13.58 0.70
CA LEU A 13 -14.62 12.24 0.16
C LEU A 13 -15.04 12.23 -1.33
N PRO A 14 -14.18 11.80 -2.27
CA PRO A 14 -14.51 11.79 -3.68
C PRO A 14 -15.76 10.96 -3.99
N GLU A 15 -16.65 11.48 -4.85
CA GLU A 15 -17.90 10.80 -5.21
C GLU A 15 -17.67 9.45 -5.91
N ARG A 16 -16.55 9.32 -6.64
CA ARG A 16 -16.17 8.11 -7.39
C ARG A 16 -15.16 7.22 -6.65
N ASP A 17 -15.02 7.38 -5.34
CA ASP A 17 -14.14 6.52 -4.55
C ASP A 17 -14.70 5.08 -4.49
N PRO A 18 -13.95 4.06 -4.93
CA PRO A 18 -14.42 2.67 -4.95
C PRO A 18 -14.73 2.12 -3.55
N PHE A 19 -14.19 2.74 -2.51
CA PHE A 19 -14.38 2.36 -1.10
C PHE A 19 -15.22 3.40 -0.34
N SER A 20 -16.00 4.23 -1.06
CA SER A 20 -16.77 5.34 -0.49
C SER A 20 -17.63 4.92 0.70
N ASP A 21 -18.30 3.78 0.63
CA ASP A 21 -19.17 3.29 1.70
C ASP A 21 -18.40 2.92 2.98
N LYS A 22 -17.23 2.29 2.85
CA LYS A 22 -16.37 1.94 3.99
C LYS A 22 -15.80 3.19 4.64
N LYS A 23 -15.26 4.12 3.83
CA LYS A 23 -14.70 5.39 4.32
C LYS A 23 -15.77 6.28 4.98
N LYS A 24 -16.99 6.33 4.44
CA LYS A 24 -18.13 7.05 5.04
C LYS A 24 -18.47 6.51 6.43
N LYS A 25 -18.54 5.18 6.60
CA LYS A 25 -18.80 4.57 7.91
C LYS A 25 -17.69 4.89 8.90
N LEU A 26 -16.43 4.85 8.46
CA LEU A 26 -15.29 5.18 9.31
C LEU A 26 -15.29 6.66 9.72
N LEU A 27 -15.58 7.58 8.79
CA LEU A 27 -15.76 9.01 9.11
C LEU A 27 -16.89 9.20 10.14
N GLN A 28 -18.05 8.56 9.93
CA GLN A 28 -19.20 8.65 10.84
C GLN A 28 -18.88 8.11 12.24
N SER A 29 -18.13 7.01 12.34
CA SER A 29 -17.69 6.45 13.63
C SER A 29 -16.83 7.43 14.44
N LYS A 30 -16.12 8.33 13.75
CA LYS A 30 -15.30 9.40 14.34
C LYS A 30 -16.04 10.74 14.48
N GLY A 31 -17.34 10.77 14.18
CA GLY A 31 -18.17 11.97 14.29
C GLY A 31 -18.08 12.93 13.11
N PHE A 32 -17.54 12.49 11.97
CA PHE A 32 -17.40 13.28 10.74
C PHE A 32 -18.36 12.83 9.64
N GLY A 33 -18.84 13.78 8.85
CA GLY A 33 -19.55 13.56 7.60
C GLY A 33 -18.62 13.31 6.41
N PRO A 34 -19.18 12.94 5.24
CA PRO A 34 -18.42 12.75 4.00
C PRO A 34 -17.85 14.06 3.42
N LYS A 35 -18.41 15.19 3.83
CA LYS A 35 -17.98 16.54 3.45
C LYS A 35 -17.95 17.37 4.71
N GLU A 36 -16.75 17.67 5.19
CA GLU A 36 -16.52 18.40 6.42
C GLU A 36 -15.91 19.77 6.16
N ARG A 37 -16.42 20.78 6.88
CA ARG A 37 -15.92 22.15 6.80
C ARG A 37 -15.32 22.53 8.14
N ILE A 38 -14.01 22.74 8.15
CA ILE A 38 -13.26 23.10 9.34
C ILE A 38 -12.98 24.60 9.31
N TYR A 39 -13.50 25.34 10.28
CA TYR A 39 -13.30 26.79 10.41
C TYR A 39 -11.99 27.10 11.15
N LEU A 40 -11.16 27.94 10.56
CA LEU A 40 -9.89 28.40 11.11
C LEU A 40 -10.14 29.64 11.97
N ARG A 41 -10.33 29.44 13.28
CA ARG A 41 -10.57 30.54 14.23
C ARG A 41 -9.31 30.81 15.05
N SER A 42 -8.77 32.03 14.95
CA SER A 42 -7.70 32.49 15.85
C SER A 42 -8.24 32.54 17.28
N SER A 43 -7.88 31.56 18.10
CA SER A 43 -8.28 31.49 19.50
C SER A 43 -7.20 32.09 20.39
N SER A 44 -7.58 32.60 21.56
CA SER A 44 -6.65 33.04 22.60
C SER A 44 -5.92 31.87 23.30
N LYS A 45 -6.28 30.62 22.99
CA LYS A 45 -5.58 29.42 23.47
C LYS A 45 -4.30 29.18 22.67
N PRO A 46 -3.15 28.89 23.30
CA PRO A 46 -1.88 28.71 22.60
C PRO A 46 -1.84 27.55 21.58
N ASP A 47 -2.67 26.51 21.77
CA ASP A 47 -2.58 25.26 20.98
C ASP A 47 -3.67 25.08 19.92
N TRP A 48 -4.41 26.14 19.58
CA TRP A 48 -5.55 26.03 18.65
C TRP A 48 -5.15 25.52 17.26
N MET A 49 -3.93 25.84 16.80
CA MET A 49 -3.41 25.37 15.50
C MET A 49 -3.17 23.86 15.53
N SER A 50 -2.56 23.34 16.60
CA SER A 50 -2.31 21.89 16.75
C SER A 50 -3.63 21.11 16.74
N ALA A 51 -4.61 21.56 17.54
CA ALA A 51 -5.93 20.92 17.58
C ALA A 51 -6.65 20.97 16.22
N THR A 52 -6.50 22.07 15.46
CA THR A 52 -7.08 22.19 14.12
C THR A 52 -6.41 21.20 13.16
N VAL A 53 -5.07 21.14 13.17
CA VAL A 53 -4.28 20.23 12.35
C VAL A 53 -4.61 18.77 12.65
N GLU A 54 -4.79 18.40 13.94
CA GLU A 54 -5.20 17.05 14.34
C GLU A 54 -6.54 16.66 13.73
N VAL A 55 -7.54 17.54 13.76
CA VAL A 55 -8.87 17.27 13.15
C VAL A 55 -8.75 17.15 11.63
N LEU A 56 -8.04 18.07 10.97
CA LEU A 56 -7.82 18.02 9.52
C LEU A 56 -7.15 16.70 9.12
N LEU A 57 -6.13 16.28 9.87
CA LEU A 57 -5.39 15.05 9.62
C LEU A 57 -6.24 13.80 9.82
N GLN A 58 -7.05 13.73 10.89
CA GLN A 58 -7.95 12.59 11.11
C GLN A 58 -8.88 12.36 9.91
N ILE A 59 -9.46 13.43 9.38
CA ILE A 59 -10.35 13.35 8.22
C ILE A 59 -9.56 13.00 6.96
N ALA A 60 -8.44 13.69 6.70
CA ALA A 60 -7.62 13.50 5.51
C ALA A 60 -7.07 12.07 5.41
N ARG A 61 -6.55 11.51 6.51
CA ARG A 61 -6.03 10.13 6.55
C ARG A 61 -7.08 9.10 6.14
N ILE A 62 -8.31 9.23 6.66
CA ILE A 62 -9.43 8.36 6.30
C ILE A 62 -9.80 8.48 4.82
N ILE A 63 -9.82 9.71 4.29
CA ILE A 63 -10.08 9.95 2.87
C ILE A 63 -9.01 9.27 2.00
N GLN A 64 -7.74 9.29 2.42
CA GLN A 64 -6.61 8.75 1.67
C GLN A 64 -6.35 7.24 1.87
N LEU A 65 -7.16 6.53 2.67
CA LEU A 65 -6.99 5.09 2.87
C LEU A 65 -7.14 4.32 1.55
N ASN A 66 -6.20 3.41 1.28
CA ASN A 66 -6.35 2.42 0.21
C ASN A 66 -7.06 1.15 0.71
N GLU A 67 -7.30 0.19 -0.19
CA GLU A 67 -8.00 -1.06 0.14
C GLU A 67 -7.34 -1.84 1.27
N LEU A 68 -6.03 -2.04 1.18
CA LEU A 68 -5.25 -2.80 2.16
C LEU A 68 -5.25 -2.08 3.51
N GLU A 69 -5.03 -0.77 3.51
CA GLU A 69 -5.10 0.01 4.75
C GLU A 69 -6.51 0.01 5.36
N LEU A 70 -7.58 -0.02 4.55
CA LEU A 70 -8.96 -0.18 5.04
C LEU A 70 -9.20 -1.56 5.65
N TYR A 71 -8.60 -2.61 5.11
CA TYR A 71 -8.70 -3.96 5.66
C TYR A 71 -8.08 -4.04 7.06
N PHE A 72 -6.93 -3.38 7.24
CA PHE A 72 -6.21 -3.35 8.51
C PHE A 72 -6.57 -2.14 9.40
N ALA A 73 -7.51 -1.29 9.00
CA ALA A 73 -7.95 -0.15 9.80
C ALA A 73 -8.74 -0.65 11.01
N GLU A 74 -8.28 -0.31 12.22
CA GLU A 74 -8.97 -0.65 13.47
C GLU A 74 -10.18 0.29 13.67
N GLU A 75 -11.39 -0.26 13.81
CA GLU A 75 -12.64 0.52 13.91
C GLU A 75 -12.66 1.45 15.15
N ASP A 76 -12.06 1.06 16.28
CA ASP A 76 -12.22 1.76 17.56
C ASP A 76 -11.03 2.64 18.01
N VAL A 77 -9.81 2.51 17.47
CA VAL A 77 -8.60 3.04 18.15
C VAL A 77 -7.84 4.17 17.42
N CYS A 78 -8.30 4.64 16.25
CA CYS A 78 -7.63 5.75 15.53
C CYS A 78 -7.77 7.15 16.18
N THR A 79 -7.15 7.38 17.34
CA THR A 79 -6.94 8.72 17.93
C THR A 79 -5.48 9.12 18.05
N SER A 80 -4.51 8.23 17.79
CA SER A 80 -3.07 8.55 17.83
C SER A 80 -2.42 8.57 16.44
N MET A 81 -1.32 9.31 16.32
CA MET A 81 -0.61 9.68 15.08
C MET A 81 0.06 8.50 14.33
N GLU A 82 -0.03 7.27 14.84
CA GLU A 82 0.93 6.20 14.54
C GLU A 82 0.33 4.94 13.85
N PHE A 83 -0.84 5.06 13.21
CA PHE A 83 -1.55 3.94 12.54
C PHE A 83 -1.34 3.85 11.03
N TYR A 84 -1.00 4.95 10.38
CA TYR A 84 -1.03 5.08 8.93
C TYR A 84 0.35 4.85 8.32
N SER A 85 0.39 4.32 7.10
CA SER A 85 1.66 4.18 6.37
C SER A 85 2.31 5.56 6.18
N PRO A 86 3.66 5.65 6.07
CA PRO A 86 4.32 6.91 5.74
C PRO A 86 3.75 7.58 4.49
N ARG A 87 3.31 6.76 3.52
CA ARG A 87 2.63 7.21 2.33
C ARG A 87 1.29 7.86 2.63
N ASN A 88 0.38 7.19 3.35
CA ASN A 88 -0.92 7.77 3.71
C ASN A 88 -0.77 9.08 4.48
N GLU A 89 0.22 9.14 5.39
CA GLU A 89 0.54 10.36 6.13
C GLU A 89 0.93 11.51 5.19
N LEU A 90 1.84 11.26 4.25
CA LEU A 90 2.24 12.24 3.25
C LEU A 90 1.08 12.64 2.34
N GLU A 91 0.24 11.70 1.91
CA GLU A 91 -0.94 11.94 1.07
C GLU A 91 -1.94 12.86 1.80
N ALA A 92 -2.22 12.56 3.06
CA ALA A 92 -3.09 13.37 3.90
C ALA A 92 -2.55 14.79 4.07
N LEU A 93 -1.27 14.93 4.44
CA LEU A 93 -0.62 16.23 4.61
C LEU A 93 -0.59 17.05 3.31
N ASN A 94 -0.20 16.43 2.18
CA ASN A 94 -0.16 17.12 0.88
C ASN A 94 -1.55 17.54 0.41
N SER A 95 -2.59 16.75 0.68
CA SER A 95 -3.97 17.14 0.37
C SER A 95 -4.40 18.38 1.16
N ILE A 96 -3.99 18.50 2.43
CA ILE A 96 -4.26 19.68 3.26
C ILE A 96 -3.47 20.89 2.75
N VAL A 97 -2.20 20.72 2.35
CA VAL A 97 -1.40 21.79 1.72
C VAL A 97 -2.10 22.31 0.47
N LEU A 98 -2.55 21.42 -0.42
CA LEU A 98 -3.23 21.78 -1.66
C LEU A 98 -4.52 22.59 -1.39
N LEU A 99 -5.35 22.11 -0.45
CA LEU A 99 -6.56 22.83 -0.06
C LEU A 99 -6.25 24.21 0.57
N THR A 100 -5.17 24.28 1.35
CA THR A 100 -4.70 25.54 1.94
C THR A 100 -4.20 26.51 0.88
N ASP A 101 -3.48 26.02 -0.15
CA ASP A 101 -2.98 26.81 -1.27
C ASP A 101 -4.13 27.33 -2.16
N ILE A 102 -5.16 26.52 -2.39
CA ILE A 102 -6.39 26.95 -3.09
C ILE A 102 -7.09 28.07 -2.29
N SER A 103 -7.24 27.90 -0.97
CA SER A 103 -7.81 28.93 -0.09
C SER A 103 -6.95 30.20 -0.06
N LEU A 104 -5.61 30.09 -0.01
CA LEU A 104 -4.69 31.23 -0.07
C LEU A 104 -4.83 32.03 -1.37
N SER A 105 -5.04 31.35 -2.50
CA SER A 105 -5.19 32.00 -3.81
C SER A 105 -6.51 32.78 -3.96
N SER A 106 -7.52 32.47 -3.15
CA SER A 106 -8.88 33.02 -3.25
C SER A 106 -9.28 33.95 -2.10
N CYS A 107 -8.48 34.04 -1.03
CA CYS A 107 -8.86 34.76 0.20
C CYS A 107 -8.45 36.24 0.25
N SER A 108 -9.12 37.02 1.10
CA SER A 108 -8.78 38.41 1.43
C SER A 108 -7.57 38.51 2.38
N HIS A 109 -6.93 39.69 2.42
CA HIS A 109 -5.70 39.93 3.21
C HIS A 109 -5.82 39.61 4.73
N LEU A 110 -7.03 39.58 5.29
CA LEU A 110 -7.25 39.41 6.74
C LEU A 110 -6.91 37.97 7.22
N HIS A 111 -7.13 36.96 6.39
CA HIS A 111 -6.93 35.55 6.75
C HIS A 111 -5.61 34.95 6.24
N THR A 112 -4.83 35.72 5.47
CA THR A 112 -3.57 35.26 4.86
C THR A 112 -2.58 34.75 5.91
N ASN A 113 -2.45 35.44 7.06
CA ASN A 113 -1.53 35.04 8.13
C ASN A 113 -1.92 33.68 8.76
N ILE A 114 -3.21 33.44 8.95
CA ILE A 114 -3.73 32.19 9.54
C ILE A 114 -3.45 31.02 8.60
N LEU A 115 -3.80 31.17 7.32
CA LEU A 115 -3.57 30.14 6.32
C LEU A 115 -2.08 29.88 6.07
N GLN A 116 -1.23 30.92 6.10
CA GLN A 116 0.23 30.76 6.02
C GLN A 116 0.78 30.01 7.23
N GLY A 117 0.29 30.31 8.45
CA GLY A 117 0.66 29.59 9.67
C GLY A 117 0.25 28.12 9.62
N LEU A 118 -0.97 27.83 9.15
CA LEU A 118 -1.44 26.45 8.92
C LEU A 118 -0.53 25.75 7.90
N ARG A 119 -0.33 26.37 6.73
CA ARG A 119 0.52 25.83 5.67
C ARG A 119 1.93 25.49 6.18
N GLN A 120 2.56 26.41 6.92
CA GLN A 120 3.89 26.17 7.47
C GLN A 120 3.89 25.01 8.47
N THR A 121 2.89 24.94 9.36
CA THR A 121 2.76 23.84 10.32
C THR A 121 2.65 22.48 9.62
N ILE A 122 1.86 22.41 8.54
CA ILE A 122 1.72 21.18 7.74
C ILE A 122 3.03 20.83 7.01
N LEU A 123 3.76 21.82 6.49
CA LEU A 123 5.07 21.59 5.85
C LEU A 123 6.13 21.11 6.84
N ASP A 124 6.11 21.62 8.07
CA ASP A 124 7.00 21.15 9.14
C ASP A 124 6.69 19.69 9.49
N LEU A 125 5.41 19.30 9.53
CA LEU A 125 4.99 17.91 9.71
C LEU A 125 5.44 17.00 8.54
N ILE A 126 5.31 17.46 7.28
CA ILE A 126 5.82 16.71 6.12
C ILE A 126 7.33 16.48 6.25
N THR A 127 8.06 17.49 6.72
CA THR A 127 9.51 17.40 6.93
C THR A 127 9.84 16.39 8.04
N ASP A 128 9.11 16.41 9.16
CA ASP A 128 9.26 15.46 10.26
C ASP A 128 8.97 14.02 9.84
N VAL A 129 7.90 13.79 9.07
CA VAL A 129 7.59 12.48 8.49
C VAL A 129 8.72 12.00 7.58
N GLY A 130 9.25 12.89 6.75
CA GLY A 130 10.42 12.64 5.91
C GLY A 130 11.65 12.28 6.73
N ASP A 131 12.02 13.06 7.74
CA ASP A 131 13.22 12.83 8.55
C ASP A 131 13.14 11.57 9.41
N LYS A 132 11.94 11.20 9.91
CA LYS A 132 11.70 9.94 10.66
C LYS A 132 11.84 8.69 9.80
N ASN A 133 11.45 8.77 8.53
CA ASN A 133 11.43 7.64 7.60
C ASN A 133 12.57 7.69 6.57
N SER A 134 13.42 8.72 6.62
CA SER A 134 14.62 8.83 5.79
C SER A 134 15.59 7.73 6.17
N VAL A 135 15.99 6.91 5.18
CA VAL A 135 16.97 5.88 5.41
C VAL A 135 18.34 6.53 5.62
N LYS A 136 18.90 6.36 6.82
CA LYS A 136 20.30 6.68 7.10
C LYS A 136 21.19 5.64 6.41
N GLY A 137 21.56 5.80 5.14
CA GLY A 137 22.45 4.79 4.56
C GLY A 137 22.81 4.80 3.08
N GLY A 138 22.23 5.64 2.22
CA GLY A 138 22.72 5.75 0.85
C GLY A 138 24.04 6.52 0.81
N VAL A 139 25.19 5.88 1.05
CA VAL A 139 26.47 6.50 0.73
C VAL A 139 26.51 6.66 -0.79
N VAL A 140 26.40 7.90 -1.25
CA VAL A 140 26.60 8.23 -2.65
C VAL A 140 28.07 7.97 -2.96
N GLN A 141 28.35 6.86 -3.64
CA GLN A 141 29.69 6.61 -4.13
C GLN A 141 29.97 7.59 -5.28
N LYS A 142 30.93 8.49 -5.05
CA LYS A 142 31.28 9.56 -6.00
C LYS A 142 32.06 9.07 -7.23
N ASP A 143 32.56 7.83 -7.23
CA ASP A 143 33.65 7.41 -8.12
C ASP A 143 33.29 6.34 -9.17
N HIS A 144 32.01 5.95 -9.31
CA HIS A 144 31.57 5.20 -10.49
C HIS A 144 31.24 6.19 -11.61
N SER A 145 32.03 6.16 -12.69
CA SER A 145 31.82 6.99 -13.90
C SER A 145 30.40 6.77 -14.45
N CYS A 146 29.57 7.81 -14.39
CA CYS A 146 28.23 7.88 -14.98
C CYS A 146 28.25 8.62 -16.32
N ASP A 147 29.31 8.46 -17.11
CA ASP A 147 29.53 9.25 -18.34
C ASP A 147 28.44 9.01 -19.41
N GLN A 148 27.78 7.84 -19.40
CA GLN A 148 26.66 7.54 -20.28
C GLN A 148 25.38 8.24 -19.80
N GLU A 149 25.11 8.19 -18.50
CA GLU A 149 23.96 8.84 -17.89
C GLU A 149 24.06 10.37 -17.93
N GLU A 150 25.26 10.95 -17.81
CA GLU A 150 25.48 12.38 -18.00
C GLU A 150 25.18 12.80 -19.45
N ARG A 151 25.62 12.02 -20.44
CA ARG A 151 25.25 12.23 -21.86
C ARG A 151 23.74 12.12 -22.10
N LEU A 152 23.04 11.24 -21.38
CA LEU A 152 21.59 11.14 -21.44
C LEU A 152 20.91 12.40 -20.88
N ILE A 153 21.42 12.94 -19.77
CA ILE A 153 20.94 14.21 -19.21
C ILE A 153 21.16 15.35 -20.19
N GLU A 154 22.36 15.47 -20.78
CA GLU A 154 22.67 16.49 -21.79
C GLU A 154 21.75 16.37 -23.02
N TRP A 155 21.54 15.14 -23.51
CA TRP A 155 20.58 14.87 -24.58
C TRP A 155 19.16 15.30 -24.19
N GLY A 156 18.71 14.97 -22.98
CA GLY A 156 17.40 15.40 -22.47
C GLY A 156 17.27 16.91 -22.41
N GLU A 157 18.26 17.59 -21.83
CA GLU A 157 18.30 19.06 -21.72
C GLU A 157 18.27 19.72 -23.11
N SER A 158 18.99 19.18 -24.09
CA SER A 158 18.94 19.63 -25.49
C SER A 158 17.56 19.45 -26.16
N ASN A 159 16.75 18.51 -25.66
CA ASN A 159 15.37 18.27 -26.09
C ASN A 159 14.32 18.97 -25.20
N GLY A 160 14.74 19.83 -24.26
CA GLY A 160 13.86 20.65 -23.44
C GLY A 160 13.53 20.09 -22.05
N VAL A 161 14.18 19.00 -21.62
CA VAL A 161 14.09 18.52 -20.23
C VAL A 161 14.64 19.56 -19.28
N LYS A 162 13.95 19.76 -18.16
CA LYS A 162 14.47 20.55 -17.04
C LYS A 162 14.61 19.65 -15.83
N THR A 163 15.81 19.56 -15.29
CA THR A 163 16.11 18.69 -14.16
C THR A 163 16.82 19.47 -13.06
N GLN A 164 16.40 19.24 -11.81
CA GLN A 164 17.14 19.63 -10.61
C GLN A 164 17.90 18.43 -10.01
N LEU A 165 17.93 17.31 -10.73
CA LEU A 165 18.50 16.06 -10.29
C LEU A 165 19.75 15.73 -11.12
N LYS A 166 20.65 14.94 -10.54
CA LYS A 166 21.75 14.30 -11.26
C LYS A 166 21.68 12.80 -11.03
N ILE A 167 22.06 12.02 -12.03
CA ILE A 167 22.13 10.57 -11.89
C ILE A 167 23.41 10.23 -11.13
N ALA A 168 23.32 9.28 -10.20
CA ALA A 168 24.43 8.82 -9.38
C ALA A 168 24.26 7.35 -9.02
N TYR A 169 25.34 6.72 -8.56
CA TYR A 169 25.27 5.38 -7.96
C TYR A 169 24.92 5.47 -6.48
N ILE A 170 23.91 4.70 -6.09
CA ILE A 170 23.36 4.58 -4.74
C ILE A 170 23.63 3.16 -4.25
N GLU A 171 24.32 3.05 -3.12
CA GLU A 171 24.60 1.78 -2.49
C GLU A 171 23.31 1.00 -2.21
N GLY A 172 23.23 -0.24 -2.68
CA GLY A 172 22.06 -1.12 -2.53
C GLY A 172 20.93 -0.89 -3.53
N ALA A 173 20.83 0.27 -4.19
CA ALA A 173 19.79 0.57 -5.18
C ALA A 173 20.33 0.66 -6.62
N GLY A 174 21.66 0.66 -6.80
CA GLY A 174 22.27 0.75 -8.13
C GLY A 174 22.26 2.19 -8.64
N ARG A 175 21.67 2.45 -9.80
CA ARG A 175 21.60 3.81 -10.34
C ARG A 175 20.37 4.52 -9.81
N GLY A 176 20.53 5.76 -9.38
CA GLY A 176 19.46 6.58 -8.82
C GLY A 176 19.63 8.05 -9.21
N ALA A 177 18.66 8.88 -8.81
CA ALA A 177 18.71 10.32 -9.03
C ALA A 177 18.83 11.06 -7.70
N ILE A 178 19.81 11.96 -7.58
CA ILE A 178 20.03 12.76 -6.37
C ILE A 178 19.83 14.25 -6.62
N ALA A 179 19.37 14.98 -5.62
CA ALA A 179 19.10 16.41 -5.76
C ALA A 179 20.38 17.24 -5.88
N ARG A 180 20.42 18.16 -6.84
CA ARG A 180 21.57 19.08 -7.05
C ARG A 180 21.63 20.19 -5.98
N LYS A 181 20.51 20.49 -5.34
CA LYS A 181 20.32 21.54 -4.33
C LYS A 181 19.17 21.13 -3.40
N ASP A 182 18.95 21.91 -2.34
CA ASP A 182 17.77 21.72 -1.51
C ASP A 182 16.49 22.06 -2.29
N LEU A 183 15.54 21.14 -2.28
CA LEU A 183 14.25 21.26 -2.95
C LEU A 183 13.12 21.15 -1.91
N LYS A 184 12.09 21.97 -2.08
CA LYS A 184 10.95 22.09 -1.16
C LYS A 184 9.71 21.39 -1.73
N VAL A 185 8.72 21.17 -0.86
CA VAL A 185 7.38 20.70 -1.28
C VAL A 185 6.82 21.65 -2.34
N GLY A 186 6.34 21.08 -3.45
CA GLY A 186 5.83 21.78 -4.62
C GLY A 186 6.89 22.14 -5.68
N ASP A 187 8.19 22.04 -5.37
CA ASP A 187 9.23 22.24 -6.39
C ASP A 187 9.19 21.12 -7.44
N ILE A 188 9.49 21.48 -8.69
CA ILE A 188 9.58 20.52 -9.80
C ILE A 188 10.99 19.95 -9.83
N ALA A 189 11.12 18.67 -9.48
CA ALA A 189 12.39 17.96 -9.52
C ALA A 189 12.80 17.64 -10.97
N LEU A 190 11.82 17.26 -11.80
CA LEU A 190 12.01 16.89 -13.21
C LEU A 190 10.79 17.33 -14.05
N GLU A 191 11.03 17.95 -15.21
CA GLU A 191 10.02 18.32 -16.21
C GLU A 191 10.42 17.71 -17.55
N ILE A 192 9.60 16.80 -18.08
CA ILE A 192 9.84 16.03 -19.31
C ILE A 192 8.86 16.49 -20.40
N PRO A 193 9.33 17.03 -21.54
CA PRO A 193 8.47 17.32 -22.69
C PRO A 193 7.85 16.05 -23.28
N VAL A 194 6.58 16.12 -23.72
CA VAL A 194 5.90 14.98 -24.34
C VAL A 194 6.63 14.44 -25.58
N SER A 195 7.40 15.28 -26.28
CA SER A 195 8.15 14.92 -27.50
C SER A 195 9.27 13.89 -27.29
N ILE A 196 9.68 13.62 -26.04
CA ILE A 196 10.69 12.60 -25.71
C ILE A 196 10.11 11.44 -24.89
N ILE A 197 8.81 11.43 -24.63
CA ILE A 197 8.13 10.29 -24.01
C ILE A 197 7.97 9.22 -25.08
N ILE A 198 8.35 7.98 -24.77
CA ILE A 198 8.19 6.85 -25.66
C ILE A 198 6.80 6.25 -25.44
N SER A 199 5.93 6.44 -26.42
CA SER A 199 4.54 5.98 -26.41
C SER A 199 4.13 5.43 -27.77
N GLU A 200 2.96 4.79 -27.85
CA GLU A 200 2.45 4.16 -29.08
C GLU A 200 2.34 5.14 -30.25
N GLU A 201 2.15 6.44 -29.98
CA GLU A 201 2.15 7.50 -30.99
C GLU A 201 3.40 7.48 -31.89
N LEU A 202 4.56 7.14 -31.32
CA LEU A 202 5.82 7.12 -32.07
C LEU A 202 5.87 6.04 -33.15
N ILE A 203 5.07 4.98 -33.01
CA ILE A 203 5.15 3.82 -33.88
C ILE A 203 4.04 3.78 -34.93
N HIS A 204 3.00 4.61 -34.83
CA HIS A 204 1.86 4.62 -35.75
C HIS A 204 2.24 4.78 -37.24
N GLU A 205 3.33 5.49 -37.53
CA GLU A 205 3.83 5.73 -38.88
C GLU A 205 4.80 4.64 -39.38
N THR A 206 5.11 3.64 -38.55
CA THR A 206 6.06 2.57 -38.89
C THR A 206 5.38 1.40 -39.60
N GLU A 207 6.10 0.73 -40.49
CA GLU A 207 5.63 -0.49 -41.16
C GLU A 207 5.28 -1.60 -40.14
N MET A 208 6.00 -1.66 -39.02
CA MET A 208 5.74 -2.61 -37.93
C MET A 208 4.34 -2.44 -37.34
N TYR A 209 3.92 -1.21 -37.04
CA TYR A 209 2.58 -0.95 -36.53
C TYR A 209 1.50 -1.35 -37.54
N GLY A 210 1.76 -1.14 -38.84
CA GLY A 210 0.88 -1.56 -39.92
C GLY A 210 0.59 -3.07 -39.93
N VAL A 211 1.57 -3.90 -39.54
CA VAL A 211 1.41 -5.35 -39.41
C VAL A 211 0.74 -5.72 -38.09
N LEU A 212 1.24 -5.17 -36.98
CA LEU A 212 0.81 -5.58 -35.65
C LEU A 212 -0.65 -5.21 -35.35
N LYS A 213 -1.12 -4.03 -35.81
CA LYS A 213 -2.50 -3.58 -35.59
C LYS A 213 -3.57 -4.51 -36.19
N GLU A 214 -3.22 -5.35 -37.16
CA GLU A 214 -4.13 -6.29 -37.81
C GLU A 214 -4.25 -7.61 -37.04
N ILE A 215 -3.40 -7.82 -36.03
CA ILE A 215 -3.43 -9.00 -35.16
C ILE A 215 -4.48 -8.77 -34.08
N ASP A 216 -5.51 -9.61 -34.06
CA ASP A 216 -6.57 -9.52 -33.07
C ASP A 216 -6.02 -9.76 -31.66
N GLY A 217 -6.41 -8.91 -30.71
CA GLY A 217 -6.02 -9.05 -29.30
C GLY A 217 -4.63 -8.53 -28.91
N ILE A 218 -3.80 -8.03 -29.84
CA ILE A 218 -2.49 -7.48 -29.46
C ILE A 218 -2.65 -6.16 -28.68
N SER A 219 -1.97 -6.03 -27.54
CA SER A 219 -2.01 -4.81 -26.72
C SER A 219 -0.99 -3.78 -27.19
N SER A 220 -1.27 -2.50 -26.96
CA SER A 220 -0.34 -1.39 -27.24
C SER A 220 1.02 -1.59 -26.54
N GLU A 221 1.03 -2.17 -25.33
CA GLU A 221 2.26 -2.52 -24.62
C GLU A 221 3.08 -3.56 -25.39
N THR A 222 2.46 -4.61 -25.91
CA THR A 222 3.16 -5.64 -26.70
C THR A 222 3.75 -5.04 -27.97
N ILE A 223 3.03 -4.15 -28.66
CA ILE A 223 3.55 -3.48 -29.85
C ILE A 223 4.80 -2.65 -29.52
N LEU A 224 4.75 -1.87 -28.43
CA LEU A 224 5.86 -1.05 -27.96
C LEU A 224 7.07 -1.87 -27.50
N LEU A 225 6.82 -3.03 -26.88
CA LEU A 225 7.84 -4.00 -26.51
C LEU A 225 8.58 -4.51 -27.74
N LEU A 226 7.84 -4.99 -28.76
CA LEU A 226 8.42 -5.49 -30.00
C LEU A 226 9.20 -4.40 -30.75
N TRP A 227 8.69 -3.17 -30.76
CA TRP A 227 9.42 -2.02 -31.30
C TRP A 227 10.74 -1.80 -30.58
N SER A 228 10.74 -1.85 -29.25
CA SER A 228 11.94 -1.64 -28.42
C SER A 228 13.02 -2.69 -28.69
N MET A 229 12.63 -3.93 -28.98
CA MET A 229 13.58 -5.00 -29.36
C MET A 229 14.36 -4.66 -30.64
N LYS A 230 13.68 -4.04 -31.62
CA LYS A 230 14.31 -3.59 -32.88
C LYS A 230 15.08 -2.30 -32.70
N ASP A 231 14.46 -1.30 -32.07
CA ASP A 231 15.00 0.07 -32.01
C ASP A 231 16.26 0.17 -31.13
N LYS A 232 16.43 -0.74 -30.15
CA LYS A 232 17.68 -0.89 -29.39
C LYS A 232 18.92 -1.02 -30.29
N TYR A 233 18.80 -1.66 -31.45
CA TYR A 233 19.91 -1.89 -32.39
C TYR A 233 19.93 -0.88 -33.55
N ASN A 234 18.99 0.05 -33.58
CA ASN A 234 18.89 1.08 -34.61
C ASN A 234 19.83 2.25 -34.29
N SER A 235 20.88 2.40 -35.09
CA SER A 235 21.89 3.46 -34.87
C SER A 235 21.37 4.87 -35.16
N ASP A 236 20.33 4.99 -35.99
CA ASP A 236 19.71 6.26 -36.36
C ASP A 236 18.53 6.64 -35.44
N SER A 237 18.27 5.83 -34.40
CA SER A 237 17.18 6.10 -33.46
C SER A 237 17.42 7.38 -32.67
N LYS A 238 16.37 8.20 -32.56
CA LYS A 238 16.32 9.35 -31.64
C LYS A 238 16.62 8.93 -30.19
N PHE A 239 16.24 7.72 -29.81
CA PHE A 239 16.33 7.19 -28.44
C PHE A 239 17.56 6.31 -28.23
N LYS A 240 18.49 6.26 -29.20
CA LYS A 240 19.71 5.44 -29.11
C LYS A 240 20.49 5.70 -27.81
N ILE A 241 20.64 6.97 -27.42
CA ILE A 241 21.33 7.35 -26.18
C ILE A 241 20.62 6.77 -24.95
N TYR A 242 19.29 6.76 -24.92
CA TYR A 242 18.52 6.15 -23.83
C TYR A 242 18.74 4.63 -23.80
N PHE A 243 18.62 3.94 -24.93
CA PHE A 243 18.84 2.49 -24.99
C PHE A 243 20.26 2.09 -24.60
N ASP A 244 21.27 2.90 -24.93
CA ASP A 244 22.67 2.67 -24.54
C ASP A 244 22.91 2.83 -23.05
N THR A 245 22.05 3.56 -22.33
CA THR A 245 22.11 3.65 -20.86
C THR A 245 21.39 2.50 -20.17
N LEU A 246 20.55 1.72 -20.85
CA LEU A 246 19.83 0.62 -20.21
C LEU A 246 20.79 -0.54 -19.88
N PRO A 247 20.51 -1.33 -18.83
CA PRO A 247 21.38 -2.44 -18.50
C PRO A 247 21.27 -3.54 -19.57
N GLU A 248 22.36 -4.26 -19.80
CA GLU A 248 22.35 -5.41 -20.74
C GLU A 248 21.44 -6.54 -20.25
N LYS A 249 21.31 -6.69 -18.92
CA LYS A 249 20.44 -7.64 -18.25
C LYS A 249 19.73 -6.94 -17.10
N PHE A 250 18.43 -7.18 -16.95
CA PHE A 250 17.70 -6.73 -15.77
C PHE A 250 17.82 -7.76 -14.67
N ASN A 251 17.77 -7.28 -13.44
CA ASN A 251 17.85 -8.11 -12.25
C ASN A 251 16.45 -8.30 -11.67
N THR A 252 15.49 -8.86 -12.42
CA THR A 252 14.13 -9.10 -11.92
C THR A 252 13.90 -10.55 -11.50
N GLY A 253 12.82 -10.82 -10.76
CA GLY A 253 12.38 -12.18 -10.43
C GLY A 253 12.18 -13.08 -11.64
N LEU A 254 11.84 -12.50 -12.81
CA LEU A 254 11.67 -13.25 -14.06
C LEU A 254 12.98 -13.86 -14.56
N SER A 255 14.13 -13.29 -14.17
CA SER A 255 15.47 -13.71 -14.55
C SER A 255 16.22 -14.45 -13.44
N PHE A 256 15.53 -14.85 -12.37
CA PHE A 256 16.15 -15.62 -11.27
C PHE A 256 16.79 -16.93 -11.76
N SER A 257 17.94 -17.23 -11.16
CA SER A 257 18.66 -18.50 -11.32
C SER A 257 17.92 -19.66 -10.68
N ILE A 258 18.32 -20.89 -11.02
CA ILE A 258 17.74 -22.11 -10.44
C ILE A 258 18.00 -22.15 -8.92
N GLU A 259 19.17 -21.67 -8.51
CA GLU A 259 19.59 -21.55 -7.12
C GLU A 259 18.65 -20.61 -6.35
N ALA A 260 18.39 -19.40 -6.86
CA ALA A 260 17.46 -18.45 -6.25
C ALA A 260 16.02 -18.98 -6.20
N ILE A 261 15.56 -19.66 -7.26
CA ILE A 261 14.25 -20.33 -7.31
C ILE A 261 14.14 -21.43 -6.24
N THR A 262 15.20 -22.21 -6.03
CA THR A 262 15.24 -23.26 -5.00
C THR A 262 15.16 -22.66 -3.59
N VAL A 263 15.78 -21.50 -3.36
CA VAL A 263 15.65 -20.79 -2.08
C VAL A 263 14.20 -20.42 -1.78
N LEU A 264 13.43 -20.03 -2.79
CA LEU A 264 12.02 -19.63 -2.64
C LEU A 264 11.04 -20.78 -2.38
N ASP A 265 11.52 -22.03 -2.30
CA ASP A 265 10.67 -23.18 -1.99
C ASP A 265 9.86 -22.96 -0.69
N GLY A 266 8.60 -23.38 -0.71
CA GLY A 266 7.62 -23.13 0.35
C GLY A 266 7.08 -21.70 0.44
N THR A 267 7.43 -20.79 -0.48
CA THR A 267 6.85 -19.42 -0.54
C THR A 267 5.92 -19.27 -1.74
N LEU A 268 4.90 -18.40 -1.62
CA LEU A 268 3.98 -18.08 -2.72
C LEU A 268 4.67 -17.37 -3.90
N LEU A 269 5.77 -16.66 -3.66
CA LEU A 269 6.51 -15.95 -4.70
C LEU A 269 7.11 -16.91 -5.75
N LEU A 270 7.45 -18.14 -5.34
CA LEU A 270 7.92 -19.16 -6.28
C LEU A 270 6.87 -19.42 -7.36
N GLU A 271 5.62 -19.66 -6.94
CA GLU A 271 4.50 -19.91 -7.84
C GLU A 271 4.21 -18.68 -8.72
N GLU A 272 4.22 -17.48 -8.13
CA GLU A 272 4.01 -16.22 -8.86
C GLU A 272 5.06 -16.03 -9.98
N ILE A 273 6.35 -16.23 -9.69
CA ILE A 273 7.43 -16.11 -10.68
C ILE A 273 7.30 -17.17 -11.77
N MET A 274 7.03 -18.43 -11.38
CA MET A 274 6.85 -19.52 -12.35
C MET A 274 5.65 -19.26 -13.27
N GLN A 275 4.54 -18.76 -12.72
CA GLN A 275 3.36 -18.41 -13.48
C GLN A 275 3.66 -17.27 -14.47
N ALA A 276 4.26 -16.18 -13.98
CA ALA A 276 4.67 -15.02 -14.79
C ALA A 276 5.57 -15.45 -15.95
N ARG A 277 6.65 -16.19 -15.67
CA ARG A 277 7.64 -16.58 -16.67
C ARG A 277 7.13 -17.65 -17.64
N GLN A 278 6.59 -18.76 -17.13
CA GLN A 278 6.28 -19.93 -17.95
C GLN A 278 4.91 -19.85 -18.60
N GLN A 279 3.88 -19.37 -17.88
CA GLN A 279 2.51 -19.39 -18.41
C GLN A 279 2.21 -18.13 -19.22
N PHE A 280 2.70 -16.96 -18.80
CA PHE A 280 2.38 -15.71 -19.48
C PHE A 280 3.42 -15.31 -20.53
N LEU A 281 4.71 -15.29 -20.20
CA LEU A 281 5.73 -14.80 -21.13
C LEU A 281 6.08 -15.79 -22.23
N HIS A 282 6.31 -17.06 -21.89
CA HIS A 282 6.57 -18.10 -22.90
C HIS A 282 5.38 -18.28 -23.85
N ALA A 283 4.15 -18.32 -23.34
CA ALA A 283 2.96 -18.44 -24.19
C ALA A 283 2.82 -17.27 -25.18
N GLN A 284 3.02 -16.03 -24.71
CA GLN A 284 3.00 -14.85 -25.59
C GLN A 284 4.12 -14.89 -26.65
N TYR A 285 5.32 -15.33 -26.26
CA TYR A 285 6.43 -15.46 -27.21
C TYR A 285 6.12 -16.52 -28.28
N ASP A 286 5.62 -17.69 -27.88
CA ASP A 286 5.30 -18.80 -28.79
C ASP A 286 4.10 -18.49 -29.70
N GLU A 287 3.18 -17.63 -29.26
CA GLU A 287 2.05 -17.15 -30.07
C GLU A 287 2.53 -16.20 -31.19
N LEU A 288 3.49 -15.33 -30.89
CA LEU A 288 4.00 -14.32 -31.83
C LEU A 288 5.12 -14.88 -32.73
N PHE A 289 5.99 -15.71 -32.17
CA PHE A 289 7.20 -16.24 -32.82
C PHE A 289 7.15 -17.77 -32.90
N PRO A 290 7.48 -18.36 -34.07
CA PRO A 290 8.18 -17.75 -35.20
C PRO A 290 7.26 -17.15 -36.28
N ALA A 291 5.95 -17.09 -36.07
CA ALA A 291 4.97 -16.71 -37.10
C ALA A 291 5.26 -15.33 -37.73
N LEU A 292 5.54 -14.31 -36.90
CA LEU A 292 5.89 -12.97 -37.35
C LEU A 292 7.19 -12.95 -38.17
N CYS A 293 8.23 -13.62 -37.68
CA CYS A 293 9.53 -13.70 -38.36
C CYS A 293 9.44 -14.40 -39.72
N ASN A 294 8.62 -15.46 -39.83
CA ASN A 294 8.45 -16.20 -41.07
C ASN A 294 7.63 -15.42 -42.10
N THR A 295 6.63 -14.67 -41.65
CA THR A 295 5.70 -13.94 -42.54
C THR A 295 6.27 -12.59 -42.98
N PHE A 296 6.99 -11.91 -42.09
CA PHE A 296 7.49 -10.54 -42.30
C PHE A 296 8.98 -10.41 -41.90
N PRO A 297 9.90 -11.16 -42.54
CA PRO A 297 11.32 -11.21 -42.13
C PRO A 297 12.04 -9.87 -42.21
N ASP A 298 11.64 -8.98 -43.13
CA ASP A 298 12.22 -7.64 -43.27
C ASP A 298 11.85 -6.71 -42.10
N ILE A 299 10.66 -6.93 -41.51
CA ILE A 299 10.14 -6.14 -40.39
C ILE A 299 10.60 -6.76 -39.06
N PHE A 300 10.55 -8.10 -38.97
CA PHE A 300 10.90 -8.91 -37.80
C PHE A 300 12.09 -9.87 -38.06
N PRO A 301 13.34 -9.38 -38.19
CA PRO A 301 14.50 -10.24 -38.39
C PRO A 301 14.71 -11.23 -37.23
N PRO A 302 14.79 -12.56 -37.46
CA PRO A 302 14.85 -13.57 -36.39
C PRO A 302 15.93 -13.32 -35.33
N GLU A 303 17.10 -12.82 -35.75
CA GLU A 303 18.22 -12.44 -34.87
C GLU A 303 17.89 -11.36 -33.84
N LEU A 304 16.86 -10.55 -34.06
CA LEU A 304 16.40 -9.51 -33.12
C LEU A 304 15.27 -9.99 -32.20
N TYR A 305 14.56 -11.05 -32.58
CA TYR A 305 13.39 -11.57 -31.85
C TYR A 305 13.64 -12.96 -31.27
N THR A 306 14.74 -13.09 -30.54
CA THR A 306 15.03 -14.28 -29.72
C THR A 306 14.34 -14.18 -28.37
N TRP A 307 14.14 -15.32 -27.69
CA TRP A 307 13.59 -15.39 -26.34
C TRP A 307 14.32 -14.45 -25.36
N GLU A 308 15.66 -14.43 -25.37
CA GLU A 308 16.45 -13.59 -24.47
C GLU A 308 16.19 -12.09 -24.68
N LYS A 309 16.06 -11.67 -25.94
CA LYS A 309 15.78 -10.26 -26.28
C LYS A 309 14.32 -9.89 -25.97
N PHE A 310 13.41 -10.84 -26.13
CA PHE A 310 12.00 -10.68 -25.75
C PHE A 310 11.86 -10.51 -24.25
N LEU A 311 12.48 -11.40 -23.46
CA LEU A 311 12.49 -11.31 -22.00
C LEU A 311 13.11 -9.98 -21.53
N TRP A 312 14.24 -9.58 -22.10
CA TRP A 312 14.85 -8.27 -21.79
C TRP A 312 13.90 -7.10 -22.06
N ALA A 313 13.14 -7.15 -23.16
CA ALA A 313 12.17 -6.11 -23.48
C ALA A 313 10.95 -6.14 -22.54
N CYS A 314 10.47 -7.33 -22.14
CA CYS A 314 9.45 -7.47 -21.09
C CYS A 314 9.92 -6.80 -19.79
N GLU A 315 11.12 -7.14 -19.32
CA GLU A 315 11.68 -6.61 -18.09
C GLU A 315 11.87 -5.09 -18.15
N LEU A 316 12.32 -4.53 -19.29
CA LEU A 316 12.38 -3.09 -19.51
C LEU A 316 11.01 -2.44 -19.30
N TRP A 317 9.97 -2.95 -19.97
CA TRP A 317 8.65 -2.34 -19.90
C TRP A 317 7.99 -2.54 -18.53
N TYR A 318 8.18 -3.68 -17.87
CA TYR A 318 7.62 -3.92 -16.54
C TYR A 318 8.29 -3.07 -15.45
N SER A 319 9.61 -2.84 -15.55
CA SER A 319 10.37 -2.12 -14.52
C SER A 319 10.44 -0.60 -14.75
N ASN A 320 10.36 -0.12 -16.00
CA ASN A 320 10.58 1.30 -16.32
C ASN A 320 9.39 2.03 -16.94
N SER A 321 8.30 1.34 -17.30
CA SER A 321 7.14 2.03 -17.87
C SER A 321 6.30 2.74 -16.81
N MET A 322 5.62 3.80 -17.24
CA MET A 322 4.73 4.61 -16.42
C MET A 322 3.41 4.82 -17.15
N LYS A 323 2.30 4.81 -16.41
CA LYS A 323 0.97 5.13 -16.95
C LYS A 323 0.75 6.63 -16.98
N ILE A 324 0.63 7.20 -18.17
CA ILE A 324 0.53 8.64 -18.40
C ILE A 324 -0.85 9.00 -18.95
N MET A 325 -1.55 9.89 -18.27
CA MET A 325 -2.77 10.52 -18.70
C MET A 325 -2.45 11.74 -19.55
N TYR A 326 -2.89 11.70 -20.80
CA TYR A 326 -2.76 12.80 -21.75
C TYR A 326 -3.97 13.74 -21.69
N SER A 327 -3.87 14.89 -22.36
CA SER A 327 -4.93 15.92 -22.40
C SER A 327 -6.26 15.42 -23.01
N ASP A 328 -6.23 14.31 -23.76
CA ASP A 328 -7.42 13.64 -24.31
C ASP A 328 -8.14 12.74 -23.28
N GLY A 329 -7.61 12.65 -22.06
CA GLY A 329 -8.11 11.80 -20.99
C GLY A 329 -7.72 10.33 -21.12
N LYS A 330 -6.97 9.94 -22.17
CA LYS A 330 -6.50 8.57 -22.35
C LYS A 330 -5.27 8.32 -21.50
N ILE A 331 -5.25 7.16 -20.85
CA ILE A 331 -4.09 6.66 -20.11
C ILE A 331 -3.31 5.75 -21.06
N LYS A 332 -2.00 5.98 -21.17
CA LYS A 332 -1.11 5.21 -22.02
C LYS A 332 0.09 4.74 -21.21
N THR A 333 0.57 3.54 -21.48
CA THR A 333 1.80 3.00 -20.90
C THR A 333 2.99 3.53 -21.71
N CYS A 334 3.95 4.18 -21.05
CA CYS A 334 5.05 4.88 -21.73
C CYS A 334 6.40 4.64 -21.04
N LEU A 335 7.49 4.63 -21.81
CA LEU A 335 8.84 4.79 -21.23
C LEU A 335 9.19 6.27 -21.20
N ILE A 336 9.80 6.70 -20.10
CA ILE A 336 10.11 8.11 -19.86
C ILE A 336 11.61 8.23 -19.62
N PRO A 337 12.39 8.56 -20.66
CA PRO A 337 13.82 8.75 -20.53
C PRO A 337 14.13 9.69 -19.37
N ILE A 338 15.21 9.41 -18.63
CA ILE A 338 15.65 10.11 -17.40
C ILE A 338 14.75 9.84 -16.18
N ALA A 339 13.42 9.87 -16.30
CA ALA A 339 12.54 9.62 -15.16
C ALA A 339 12.64 8.17 -14.64
N GLY A 340 13.05 7.22 -15.50
CA GLY A 340 13.32 5.84 -15.10
C GLY A 340 14.46 5.64 -14.10
N PHE A 341 15.25 6.68 -13.79
CA PHE A 341 16.31 6.65 -12.76
C PHE A 341 15.84 7.07 -11.36
N LEU A 342 14.57 7.46 -11.22
CA LEU A 342 13.98 7.73 -9.91
C LEU A 342 13.60 6.39 -9.27
N ASN A 343 14.31 6.01 -8.20
CA ASN A 343 14.07 4.77 -7.47
C ASN A 343 12.83 4.85 -6.58
N HIS A 344 12.39 3.70 -6.08
CA HIS A 344 11.27 3.61 -5.14
C HIS A 344 11.68 3.83 -3.68
N SER A 345 10.76 4.39 -2.88
CA SER A 345 10.85 4.41 -1.43
C SER A 345 9.46 4.26 -0.80
N LEU A 346 9.38 3.67 0.39
CA LEU A 346 8.18 3.64 1.23
C LEU A 346 7.77 5.04 1.72
N CYS A 347 8.71 6.00 1.72
CA CYS A 347 8.48 7.41 2.00
C CYS A 347 9.04 8.24 0.84
N PRO A 348 8.38 8.25 -0.33
CA PRO A 348 8.91 8.83 -1.56
C PRO A 348 8.85 10.36 -1.55
N HIS A 349 9.72 10.98 -2.34
CA HIS A 349 9.73 12.43 -2.56
C HIS A 349 8.69 12.87 -3.58
N VAL A 350 8.40 12.03 -4.57
CA VAL A 350 7.38 12.28 -5.62
C VAL A 350 6.30 11.21 -5.55
N MET A 351 5.08 11.60 -5.16
CA MET A 351 3.92 10.69 -5.10
C MET A 351 2.96 10.86 -6.28
N HIS A 352 2.78 12.10 -6.71
CA HIS A 352 1.85 12.46 -7.78
C HIS A 352 2.61 12.78 -9.05
N TYR A 353 2.46 11.90 -10.04
CA TYR A 353 2.96 12.07 -11.39
C TYR A 353 2.04 11.32 -12.34
N GLY A 354 2.35 11.36 -13.63
CA GLY A 354 1.58 10.62 -14.62
C GLY A 354 0.44 11.40 -15.26
N GLN A 355 0.38 12.73 -15.09
CA GLN A 355 -0.53 13.58 -15.83
C GLN A 355 0.24 14.66 -16.60
N VAL A 356 0.00 14.74 -17.91
CA VAL A 356 0.59 15.79 -18.74
C VAL A 356 -0.05 17.13 -18.41
N ASP A 357 0.77 18.15 -18.16
CA ASP A 357 0.31 19.53 -18.03
C ASP A 357 -0.11 20.06 -19.42
N PRO A 358 -1.40 20.35 -19.68
CA PRO A 358 -1.87 20.80 -20.98
C PRO A 358 -1.29 22.15 -21.40
N ALA A 359 -0.96 23.02 -20.44
CA ALA A 359 -0.48 24.37 -20.74
C ALA A 359 0.97 24.36 -21.23
N LYS A 360 1.78 23.41 -20.75
CA LYS A 360 3.20 23.27 -21.11
C LYS A 360 3.51 22.08 -22.01
N ASN A 361 2.53 21.20 -22.22
CA ASN A 361 2.69 19.92 -22.93
C ASN A 361 3.88 19.10 -22.41
N SER A 362 3.96 18.97 -21.08
CA SER A 362 5.07 18.33 -20.37
C SER A 362 4.59 17.56 -19.16
N LEU A 363 5.25 16.45 -18.84
CA LEU A 363 5.08 15.72 -17.59
C LEU A 363 5.95 16.32 -16.50
N LYS A 364 5.41 16.51 -15.29
CA LYS A 364 6.11 17.08 -14.14
C LYS A 364 6.18 16.09 -12.99
N PHE A 365 7.33 16.07 -12.33
CA PHE A 365 7.57 15.32 -11.10
C PHE A 365 7.76 16.33 -9.97
N CYS A 366 6.66 16.65 -9.28
CA CYS A 366 6.63 17.62 -8.20
C CYS A 366 6.89 16.95 -6.85
N LEU A 367 7.62 17.63 -5.98
CA LEU A 367 7.93 17.13 -4.65
C LEU A 367 6.73 17.18 -3.70
N SER A 368 6.42 16.05 -3.10
CA SER A 368 5.46 15.88 -2.01
C SER A 368 6.13 15.92 -0.62
N ARG A 369 7.45 15.76 -0.56
CA ARG A 369 8.27 16.08 0.63
C ARG A 369 9.60 16.73 0.23
N PRO A 370 10.26 17.50 1.11
CA PRO A 370 11.56 18.11 0.80
C PRO A 370 12.62 17.07 0.47
N CYS A 371 13.59 17.45 -0.38
CA CYS A 371 14.75 16.65 -0.74
C CYS A 371 16.02 17.52 -0.58
N LYS A 372 16.95 17.09 0.28
CA LYS A 372 18.18 17.83 0.59
C LYS A 372 19.22 17.66 -0.53
N SER A 373 20.10 18.63 -0.70
CA SER A 373 21.20 18.52 -1.67
C SER A 373 22.03 17.25 -1.42
N GLY A 374 22.21 16.44 -2.45
CA GLY A 374 22.93 15.16 -2.38
C GLY A 374 22.10 13.99 -1.86
N GLU A 375 20.88 14.21 -1.37
CA GLU A 375 19.93 13.15 -1.02
C GLU A 375 19.37 12.50 -2.30
N GLU A 376 19.12 11.20 -2.26
CA GLU A 376 18.38 10.50 -3.30
C GLU A 376 16.93 10.98 -3.34
N CYS A 377 16.46 11.34 -4.53
CA CYS A 377 15.09 11.72 -4.80
C CYS A 377 14.35 10.48 -5.33
N CYS A 378 13.49 9.91 -4.51
CA CYS A 378 12.70 8.73 -4.86
C CYS A 378 11.29 9.11 -5.33
N LEU A 379 10.68 8.26 -6.16
CA LEU A 379 9.26 8.34 -6.51
C LEU A 379 8.50 7.10 -6.01
N SER A 380 7.18 7.18 -5.95
CA SER A 380 6.35 6.00 -5.65
C SER A 380 6.14 5.15 -6.91
N TYR A 381 6.59 3.90 -6.98
CA TYR A 381 6.13 2.99 -8.05
C TYR A 381 4.66 2.57 -7.89
N GLY A 382 4.19 2.49 -6.65
CA GLY A 382 2.82 2.08 -6.33
C GLY A 382 2.73 1.55 -4.92
N ASN A 383 1.56 1.03 -4.56
CA ASN A 383 1.32 0.32 -3.30
C ASN A 383 1.58 -1.18 -3.51
N PHE A 384 2.83 -1.52 -3.85
CA PHE A 384 3.19 -2.88 -4.24
C PHE A 384 3.78 -3.68 -3.08
N SER A 385 3.41 -4.96 -3.02
CA SER A 385 4.06 -5.93 -2.14
C SER A 385 5.51 -6.14 -2.56
N SER A 386 6.32 -6.62 -1.62
CA SER A 386 7.68 -7.07 -1.88
C SER A 386 7.74 -8.18 -2.93
N SER A 387 6.72 -9.05 -3.02
CA SER A 387 6.65 -10.09 -4.06
C SER A 387 6.54 -9.48 -5.46
N HIS A 388 5.70 -8.46 -5.62
CA HIS A 388 5.55 -7.71 -6.87
C HIS A 388 6.83 -6.93 -7.22
N LEU A 389 7.43 -6.24 -6.24
CA LEU A 389 8.66 -5.46 -6.43
C LEU A 389 9.83 -6.36 -6.85
N ILE A 390 10.00 -7.54 -6.25
CA ILE A 390 11.00 -8.50 -6.69
C ILE A 390 10.71 -8.98 -8.12
N THR A 391 9.48 -9.40 -8.38
CA THR A 391 9.11 -10.02 -9.65
C THR A 391 9.34 -9.09 -10.84
N PHE A 392 8.93 -7.82 -10.72
CA PHE A 392 8.90 -6.90 -11.86
C PHE A 392 9.96 -5.80 -11.81
N TYR A 393 10.52 -5.48 -10.64
CA TYR A 393 11.49 -4.40 -10.48
C TYR A 393 12.85 -4.88 -9.93
N GLY A 394 12.91 -6.06 -9.31
CA GLY A 394 14.19 -6.65 -8.92
C GLY A 394 14.79 -6.20 -7.60
N PHE A 395 13.98 -5.67 -6.68
CA PHE A 395 14.49 -5.18 -5.40
C PHE A 395 13.49 -5.38 -4.26
N LEU A 396 14.00 -5.32 -3.03
CA LEU A 396 13.22 -5.19 -1.80
C LEU A 396 13.33 -3.77 -1.26
N PRO A 397 12.20 -3.12 -0.88
CA PRO A 397 12.26 -1.81 -0.27
C PRO A 397 12.97 -1.87 1.08
N GLN A 398 13.69 -0.81 1.44
CA GLN A 398 14.31 -0.70 2.75
C GLN A 398 13.25 -0.40 3.82
N GLY A 399 13.25 -1.19 4.90
CA GLY A 399 12.28 -1.09 6.00
C GLY A 399 11.14 -2.10 5.90
N ASP A 400 10.17 -1.99 6.80
CA ASP A 400 9.00 -2.87 6.79
C ASP A 400 7.96 -2.35 5.80
N ASN A 401 7.78 -3.07 4.70
CA ASN A 401 6.78 -2.71 3.68
C ASN A 401 5.35 -2.95 4.22
N PRO A 402 4.51 -1.91 4.39
CA PRO A 402 3.15 -2.07 4.91
C PRO A 402 2.22 -2.84 3.96
N TYR A 403 2.64 -3.07 2.72
CA TYR A 403 1.90 -3.83 1.70
C TYR A 403 2.29 -5.31 1.66
N ASP A 404 3.21 -5.77 2.53
CA ASP A 404 3.54 -7.19 2.65
C ASP A 404 2.47 -7.91 3.45
N VAL A 405 1.69 -8.72 2.73
CA VAL A 405 0.60 -9.53 3.27
C VAL A 405 0.76 -10.98 2.86
N ILE A 406 0.27 -11.88 3.72
CA ILE A 406 0.08 -13.29 3.39
C ILE A 406 -1.43 -13.47 3.15
N PRO A 407 -1.87 -13.74 1.91
CA PRO A 407 -3.26 -14.07 1.64
C PRO A 407 -3.59 -15.44 2.26
N LEU A 408 -4.81 -15.56 2.79
CA LEU A 408 -5.34 -16.80 3.34
C LEU A 408 -6.50 -17.27 2.47
N ASP A 409 -6.36 -18.48 1.92
CA ASP A 409 -7.45 -19.17 1.24
C ASP A 409 -8.30 -19.89 2.30
N ILE A 410 -9.38 -19.23 2.71
CA ILE A 410 -10.33 -19.76 3.68
C ILE A 410 -11.58 -20.11 2.88
N ASP A 411 -11.82 -21.41 2.69
CA ASP A 411 -13.00 -21.91 2.00
C ASP A 411 -14.25 -21.25 2.59
N GLY A 412 -14.92 -20.44 1.77
CA GLY A 412 -16.20 -19.87 2.09
C GLY A 412 -17.19 -21.00 2.25
N ALA A 413 -17.54 -21.35 3.49
CA ALA A 413 -18.79 -22.04 3.74
C ALA A 413 -19.91 -21.07 3.35
N ASP A 414 -20.27 -21.07 2.05
CA ASP A 414 -21.53 -20.54 1.54
C ASP A 414 -22.65 -21.37 2.16
N VAL A 415 -22.94 -21.09 3.43
CA VAL A 415 -24.18 -21.52 4.05
C VAL A 415 -25.24 -20.60 3.48
N ASP A 416 -25.87 -21.07 2.41
CA ASP A 416 -27.11 -20.57 1.82
C ASP A 416 -28.13 -20.32 2.95
N SER A 417 -28.13 -19.10 3.49
CA SER A 417 -28.99 -18.69 4.58
C SER A 417 -29.56 -17.33 4.22
N GLY A 418 -30.86 -17.35 3.89
CA GLY A 418 -31.57 -16.34 3.12
C GLY A 418 -31.39 -14.88 3.56
N ASP A 419 -31.37 -14.03 2.53
CA ASP A 419 -31.71 -12.60 2.36
C ASP A 419 -31.60 -11.53 3.46
N ASP A 420 -31.22 -11.82 4.71
CA ASP A 420 -31.16 -10.81 5.80
C ASP A 420 -29.82 -10.76 6.56
N ILE A 421 -28.72 -11.26 5.99
CA ILE A 421 -27.40 -11.25 6.65
C ILE A 421 -26.47 -10.24 5.95
N PRO A 422 -25.81 -9.29 6.68
CA PRO A 422 -24.74 -8.51 6.10
C PRO A 422 -23.57 -9.46 5.80
N LYS A 423 -23.40 -9.82 4.52
CA LYS A 423 -22.25 -10.58 4.03
C LYS A 423 -20.96 -9.91 4.52
N SER A 424 -19.93 -10.70 4.83
CA SER A 424 -18.57 -10.14 4.93
C SER A 424 -18.32 -9.34 3.65
N ASN A 425 -18.02 -8.05 3.77
CA ASN A 425 -17.69 -7.19 2.62
C ASN A 425 -16.29 -7.49 2.04
N TRP A 426 -15.65 -8.56 2.50
CA TRP A 426 -14.34 -9.04 2.08
C TRP A 426 -14.48 -10.48 1.62
N THR A 427 -14.08 -10.74 0.38
CA THR A 427 -14.07 -12.07 -0.26
C THR A 427 -12.74 -12.79 -0.08
N SER A 428 -11.70 -12.07 0.34
CA SER A 428 -10.35 -12.59 0.53
C SER A 428 -9.84 -12.07 1.87
N HIS A 429 -9.23 -12.96 2.66
CA HIS A 429 -8.64 -12.60 3.94
C HIS A 429 -7.13 -12.66 3.87
N MET A 430 -6.48 -11.89 4.73
CA MET A 430 -5.03 -11.73 4.70
C MET A 430 -4.51 -11.37 6.08
N VAL A 431 -3.25 -11.66 6.33
CA VAL A 431 -2.51 -11.20 7.50
C VAL A 431 -1.30 -10.38 7.07
N ARG A 432 -0.75 -9.60 8.00
CA ARG A 432 0.54 -8.91 7.85
C ARG A 432 1.33 -9.05 9.14
N GLY A 433 2.56 -8.56 9.15
CA GLY A 433 3.40 -8.55 10.35
C GLY A 433 2.67 -7.91 11.53
N THR A 434 2.52 -8.64 12.64
CA THR A 434 1.72 -8.17 13.79
C THR A 434 2.36 -6.98 14.51
N TRP A 435 3.66 -6.73 14.28
CA TRP A 435 4.35 -5.52 14.71
C TRP A 435 3.81 -4.23 14.07
N LEU A 436 3.02 -4.33 13.01
CA LEU A 436 2.29 -3.20 12.40
C LEU A 436 0.91 -2.99 13.03
N SER A 437 0.44 -3.90 13.88
CA SER A 437 -0.78 -3.71 14.68
C SER A 437 -0.42 -3.13 16.05
N ARG A 438 -1.37 -2.41 16.65
CA ARG A 438 -1.21 -1.85 17.99
C ARG A 438 -2.23 -2.40 18.96
N ASP A 439 -3.38 -2.89 18.48
CA ASP A 439 -4.36 -3.53 19.35
C ASP A 439 -4.06 -5.01 19.61
N HIS A 440 -3.30 -5.24 20.68
CA HIS A 440 -3.01 -6.57 21.22
C HIS A 440 -3.95 -6.95 22.37
N LYS A 441 -5.07 -6.23 22.56
CA LYS A 441 -6.03 -6.57 23.61
C LYS A 441 -6.74 -7.87 23.27
N ILE A 442 -7.41 -8.41 24.28
CA ILE A 442 -8.30 -9.56 24.12
C ILE A 442 -9.32 -9.28 23.01
N PHE A 443 -9.58 -10.29 22.18
CA PHE A 443 -10.39 -10.23 20.95
C PHE A 443 -9.76 -9.51 19.74
N TYR A 444 -8.53 -8.99 19.84
CA TYR A 444 -7.81 -8.39 18.70
C TYR A 444 -6.46 -9.07 18.45
N TYR A 445 -5.68 -9.32 19.50
CA TYR A 445 -4.43 -10.12 19.46
C TYR A 445 -3.36 -9.63 18.47
N GLY A 446 -3.47 -8.40 17.94
CA GLY A 446 -2.63 -7.91 16.86
C GLY A 446 -3.01 -8.44 15.47
N LEU A 447 -4.17 -9.09 15.34
CA LEU A 447 -4.69 -9.72 14.12
C LEU A 447 -5.79 -8.86 13.48
N PRO A 448 -5.98 -8.95 12.16
CA PRO A 448 -6.96 -8.12 11.46
C PRO A 448 -8.41 -8.45 11.87
N SER A 449 -9.15 -7.43 12.30
CA SER A 449 -10.56 -7.59 12.70
C SER A 449 -11.44 -8.24 11.64
N PRO A 450 -11.33 -7.91 10.33
CA PRO A 450 -12.13 -8.60 9.31
C PRO A 450 -11.89 -10.11 9.25
N LEU A 451 -10.66 -10.58 9.45
CA LEU A 451 -10.31 -12.01 9.51
C LEU A 451 -10.90 -12.66 10.76
N LEU A 452 -10.67 -12.07 11.93
CA LEU A 452 -11.20 -12.60 13.18
C LEU A 452 -12.73 -12.70 13.14
N ASP A 453 -13.40 -11.66 12.64
CA ASP A 453 -14.86 -11.64 12.50
C ASP A 453 -15.37 -12.71 11.52
N HIS A 454 -14.63 -12.98 10.45
CA HIS A 454 -14.96 -14.07 9.53
C HIS A 454 -14.85 -15.43 10.22
N LEU A 455 -13.75 -15.69 10.91
CA LEU A 455 -13.50 -16.95 11.62
C LEU A 455 -14.49 -17.18 12.78
N ARG A 456 -14.85 -16.12 13.50
CA ARG A 456 -15.90 -16.15 14.52
C ARG A 456 -17.26 -16.53 13.92
N ARG A 457 -17.60 -15.95 12.76
CA ARG A 457 -18.90 -16.21 12.09
C ARG A 457 -19.00 -17.64 11.58
N SER A 458 -17.93 -18.21 11.04
CA SER A 458 -17.95 -19.58 10.54
C SER A 458 -18.17 -20.61 11.65
N ARG A 459 -17.79 -20.30 12.88
CA ARG A 459 -17.91 -21.19 14.05
C ARG A 459 -19.19 -20.99 14.88
N SER A 460 -19.84 -19.82 14.85
CA SER A 460 -21.02 -19.54 15.71
C SER A 460 -22.23 -18.92 14.98
N PRO A 461 -23.09 -19.72 14.34
CA PRO A 461 -24.30 -19.22 13.66
C PRO A 461 -25.41 -18.68 14.59
N MET A 462 -25.43 -19.08 15.87
CA MET A 462 -26.53 -18.77 16.83
C MET A 462 -26.35 -17.48 17.65
N LEU A 463 -25.20 -16.81 17.62
CA LEU A 463 -24.95 -15.57 18.36
C LEU A 463 -25.34 -14.32 17.55
N ARG A 464 -26.54 -14.38 16.94
CA ARG A 464 -27.02 -13.43 15.93
C ARG A 464 -27.54 -12.07 16.44
N THR A 465 -27.48 -11.72 17.73
CA THR A 465 -28.13 -10.46 18.17
C THR A 465 -27.65 -9.82 19.48
N LYS A 466 -26.58 -10.31 20.11
CA LYS A 466 -26.17 -9.80 21.44
C LYS A 466 -24.69 -9.48 21.62
N THR A 467 -23.83 -9.78 20.67
CA THR A 467 -22.38 -9.57 20.81
C THR A 467 -22.02 -8.08 20.87
N PHE A 468 -22.63 -7.23 20.03
CA PHE A 468 -22.41 -5.77 20.08
C PHE A 468 -22.83 -5.12 21.41
N VAL A 469 -23.89 -5.62 22.06
CA VAL A 469 -24.35 -5.07 23.36
C VAL A 469 -23.51 -5.63 24.52
N PHE A 470 -22.99 -6.85 24.39
CA PHE A 470 -22.20 -7.51 25.43
C PHE A 470 -20.73 -7.04 25.46
N PHE A 471 -20.13 -6.72 24.31
CA PHE A 471 -18.79 -6.15 24.22
C PHE A 471 -18.69 -4.72 24.78
N ILE A 472 -19.75 -3.91 24.60
CA ILE A 472 -19.89 -2.59 25.26
C ILE A 472 -20.02 -2.76 26.78
N LEU A 473 -20.72 -3.79 27.25
CA LEU A 473 -20.85 -4.07 28.68
C LEU A 473 -19.52 -4.48 29.33
N LEU A 474 -18.68 -5.30 28.69
CA LEU A 474 -17.36 -5.70 29.21
C LEU A 474 -16.37 -4.53 29.31
N SER A 475 -16.35 -3.65 28.32
CA SER A 475 -15.51 -2.45 28.34
C SER A 475 -15.99 -1.44 29.41
N ILE A 476 -17.31 -1.34 29.66
CA ILE A 476 -17.87 -0.54 30.77
C ILE A 476 -17.59 -1.17 32.14
N ILE A 477 -17.65 -2.50 32.27
CA ILE A 477 -17.37 -3.21 33.53
C ILE A 477 -15.91 -3.05 33.95
N SER A 478 -14.98 -2.93 32.99
CA SER A 478 -13.57 -2.62 33.28
C SER A 478 -13.32 -1.18 33.75
N CYS A 479 -14.27 -0.25 33.53
CA CYS A 479 -14.02 1.19 33.63
C CYS A 479 -14.71 1.92 34.81
N SER A 480 -15.70 1.35 35.53
CA SER A 480 -16.10 1.93 36.82
C SER A 480 -16.85 0.96 37.73
N GLN A 481 -16.42 0.89 38.99
CA GLN A 481 -17.05 0.11 40.06
C GLN A 481 -18.37 0.75 40.59
N THR A 482 -18.94 1.74 39.89
CA THR A 482 -20.03 2.60 40.39
C THR A 482 -21.33 2.59 39.57
N CYS A 483 -21.40 1.93 38.40
CA CYS A 483 -22.60 1.95 37.54
C CYS A 483 -23.59 0.79 37.71
N LEU A 484 -23.58 0.07 38.84
CA LEU A 484 -24.48 -1.07 39.08
C LEU A 484 -25.96 -0.69 39.34
N LEU A 485 -26.28 0.60 39.54
CA LEU A 485 -27.65 1.03 39.87
C LEU A 485 -28.55 1.33 38.65
N GLU A 486 -28.01 1.70 37.50
CA GLU A 486 -28.83 2.06 36.32
C GLU A 486 -29.24 0.83 35.47
N VAL A 487 -28.44 -0.23 35.46
CA VAL A 487 -28.75 -1.48 34.74
C VAL A 487 -29.96 -2.21 35.36
N SER A 488 -30.21 -2.02 36.67
CA SER A 488 -31.37 -2.60 37.36
C SER A 488 -32.71 -2.02 36.89
N TYR A 489 -32.74 -0.80 36.36
CA TYR A 489 -33.98 -0.16 35.88
C TYR A 489 -34.37 -0.61 34.46
N ALA A 490 -33.39 -0.93 33.61
CA ALA A 490 -33.64 -1.44 32.26
C ALA A 490 -34.19 -2.88 32.26
N MET A 491 -33.74 -3.72 33.20
CA MET A 491 -34.20 -5.11 33.34
C MET A 491 -35.63 -5.23 33.90
N HIS A 492 -36.09 -4.25 34.70
CA HIS A 492 -37.43 -4.28 35.28
C HIS A 492 -38.56 -4.09 34.25
N SER A 493 -38.28 -3.43 33.12
CA SER A 493 -39.25 -3.18 32.05
C SER A 493 -39.47 -4.38 31.13
N PHE A 494 -38.59 -5.40 31.17
CA PHE A 494 -38.69 -6.60 30.32
C PHE A 494 -39.40 -7.78 31.01
N THR A 495 -39.55 -7.76 32.34
CA THR A 495 -40.10 -8.89 33.12
C THR A 495 -41.60 -8.77 33.46
N SER A 496 -42.41 -8.05 32.69
CA SER A 496 -43.87 -7.99 32.88
C SER A 496 -44.66 -9.11 32.17
N LEU A 497 -44.02 -9.91 31.32
CA LEU A 497 -44.61 -11.10 30.70
C LEU A 497 -43.80 -12.35 31.03
N GLN A 498 -44.06 -12.95 32.19
CA GLN A 498 -44.09 -14.41 32.43
C GLN A 498 -44.08 -14.66 33.96
N ARG A 499 -45.27 -14.68 34.56
CA ARG A 499 -45.47 -15.36 35.85
C ARG A 499 -46.01 -16.76 35.58
N LYS A 500 -45.21 -17.79 35.88
CA LYS A 500 -45.57 -18.86 36.83
C LYS A 500 -44.46 -19.92 36.95
N ARG A 501 -44.03 -20.10 38.21
CA ARG A 501 -43.47 -21.31 38.85
C ARG A 501 -42.16 -21.88 38.29
N THR A 502 -41.06 -21.51 38.95
CA THR A 502 -40.14 -22.40 39.68
C THR A 502 -39.30 -21.55 40.64
N SER A 503 -39.02 -22.08 41.82
CA SER A 503 -38.33 -21.40 42.91
C SER A 503 -36.81 -21.44 42.72
N TYR A 504 -36.27 -20.57 41.89
CA TYR A 504 -34.87 -20.16 41.89
C TYR A 504 -34.79 -18.66 41.59
N SER A 505 -33.88 -17.94 42.25
CA SER A 505 -33.69 -16.50 42.07
C SER A 505 -33.46 -16.18 40.57
N PRO A 506 -34.30 -15.35 39.91
CA PRO A 506 -34.16 -15.01 38.49
C PRO A 506 -32.81 -14.34 38.16
N LEU A 507 -32.22 -13.67 39.15
CA LEU A 507 -30.92 -13.00 39.04
C LEU A 507 -29.77 -14.01 39.04
N LEU A 508 -29.85 -15.09 39.82
CA LEU A 508 -28.81 -16.13 39.86
C LEU A 508 -28.77 -16.91 38.54
N LEU A 509 -29.96 -17.25 37.99
CA LEU A 509 -30.13 -17.92 36.70
C LEU A 509 -29.68 -17.04 35.52
N ALA A 510 -29.91 -15.73 35.58
CA ALA A 510 -29.41 -14.79 34.59
C ALA A 510 -27.88 -14.64 34.65
N ARG A 511 -27.30 -14.61 35.86
CA ARG A 511 -25.85 -14.51 36.09
C ARG A 511 -25.10 -15.77 35.64
N THR A 512 -25.59 -16.96 36.02
CA THR A 512 -25.00 -18.24 35.55
C THR A 512 -25.15 -18.43 34.05
N ARG A 513 -26.28 -18.05 33.45
CA ARG A 513 -26.45 -18.09 31.99
C ARG A 513 -25.57 -17.09 31.26
N SER A 514 -25.30 -15.94 31.87
CA SER A 514 -24.36 -14.93 31.36
C SER A 514 -22.90 -15.39 31.43
N SER A 515 -22.52 -16.05 32.53
CA SER A 515 -21.18 -16.64 32.73
C SER A 515 -20.94 -17.78 31.75
N PHE A 516 -21.91 -18.68 31.59
CA PHE A 516 -21.83 -19.79 30.64
C PHE A 516 -21.69 -19.33 29.18
N MET A 517 -22.45 -18.31 28.77
CA MET A 517 -22.33 -17.72 27.43
C MET A 517 -20.97 -17.03 27.22
N LEU A 518 -20.37 -16.46 28.28
CA LEU A 518 -19.04 -15.86 28.21
C LEU A 518 -17.97 -16.96 28.08
N GLN A 519 -18.10 -18.05 28.85
CA GLN A 519 -17.20 -19.19 28.77
C GLN A 519 -17.22 -19.82 27.37
N GLU A 520 -18.41 -20.11 26.81
CA GLU A 520 -18.57 -20.66 25.46
C GLU A 520 -17.93 -19.73 24.40
N ASN A 521 -18.06 -18.40 24.56
CA ASN A 521 -17.40 -17.45 23.66
C ASN A 521 -15.87 -17.49 23.76
N LEU A 522 -15.33 -17.60 24.97
CA LEU A 522 -13.87 -17.68 25.18
C LEU A 522 -13.29 -19.01 24.69
N GLU A 523 -14.03 -20.11 24.81
CA GLU A 523 -13.66 -21.43 24.24
C GLU A 523 -13.64 -21.37 22.71
N ASN A 524 -14.66 -20.77 22.08
CA ASN A 524 -14.68 -20.56 20.63
C ASN A 524 -13.50 -19.68 20.14
N GLU A 525 -13.16 -18.62 20.87
CA GLU A 525 -11.98 -17.80 20.55
C GLU A 525 -10.68 -18.58 20.65
N LEU A 526 -10.56 -19.48 21.63
CA LEU A 526 -9.38 -20.31 21.82
C LEU A 526 -9.17 -21.23 20.61
N GLU A 527 -10.23 -21.90 20.16
CA GLU A 527 -10.19 -22.73 18.95
C GLU A 527 -9.82 -21.93 17.70
N VAL A 528 -10.34 -20.70 17.53
CA VAL A 528 -9.98 -19.83 16.39
C VAL A 528 -8.47 -19.55 16.38
N LEU A 529 -7.89 -19.22 17.53
CA LEU A 529 -6.46 -18.97 17.64
C LEU A 529 -5.62 -20.23 17.48
N GLU A 530 -6.08 -21.38 17.96
CA GLU A 530 -5.42 -22.67 17.75
C GLU A 530 -5.33 -23.03 16.26
N ASN A 531 -6.45 -22.94 15.53
CA ASN A 531 -6.46 -23.22 14.10
C ASN A 531 -5.54 -22.25 13.32
N LEU A 532 -5.58 -20.96 13.64
CA LEU A 532 -4.69 -19.98 13.00
C LEU A 532 -3.22 -20.29 13.30
N LYS A 533 -2.88 -20.57 14.56
CA LYS A 533 -1.53 -20.91 14.96
C LYS A 533 -1.01 -22.12 14.19
N ASP A 534 -1.81 -23.18 14.09
CA ASP A 534 -1.43 -24.41 13.38
C ASP A 534 -1.17 -24.13 11.88
N ILE A 535 -2.02 -23.33 11.22
CA ILE A 535 -1.81 -22.91 9.82
C ILE A 535 -0.46 -22.20 9.65
N PHE A 536 -0.13 -21.26 10.54
CA PHE A 536 1.11 -20.48 10.41
C PHE A 536 2.34 -21.28 10.84
N ASP A 537 2.23 -22.19 11.79
CA ASP A 537 3.32 -23.11 12.16
C ASP A 537 3.65 -24.05 10.99
N ASP A 538 2.63 -24.64 10.34
CA ASP A 538 2.80 -25.44 9.12
C ASP A 538 3.46 -24.62 8.01
N MET A 539 3.04 -23.36 7.82
CA MET A 539 3.64 -22.46 6.83
C MET A 539 5.12 -22.18 7.13
N ILE A 540 5.46 -21.97 8.41
CA ILE A 540 6.85 -21.78 8.86
C ILE A 540 7.66 -23.05 8.60
N GLU A 541 7.14 -24.24 8.93
CA GLU A 541 7.81 -25.51 8.66
C GLU A 541 8.05 -25.74 7.16
N ASN A 542 7.05 -25.46 6.33
CA ASN A 542 7.15 -25.59 4.87
C ASN A 542 8.21 -24.66 4.25
N MET A 543 8.35 -23.44 4.76
CA MET A 543 9.44 -22.56 4.32
C MET A 543 10.81 -23.09 4.76
N GLY A 544 10.91 -23.83 5.87
CA GLY A 544 12.19 -24.30 6.39
C GLY A 544 13.13 -23.18 6.84
N GLU A 545 14.33 -23.56 7.28
CA GLU A 545 15.34 -22.61 7.75
C GLU A 545 16.18 -22.07 6.58
N ILE A 546 16.68 -20.84 6.75
CA ILE A 546 17.56 -20.19 5.79
C ILE A 546 18.99 -20.35 6.29
N ASP A 547 19.84 -21.04 5.54
CA ASP A 547 21.26 -21.14 5.87
C ASP A 547 21.95 -19.81 5.54
N LEU A 548 22.26 -19.05 6.59
CA LEU A 548 22.92 -17.75 6.47
C LEU A 548 24.45 -17.85 6.43
N ASN A 549 25.04 -19.05 6.59
CA ASN A 549 26.49 -19.20 6.76
C ASN A 549 27.29 -18.86 5.50
N ASP A 550 26.71 -18.99 4.31
CA ASP A 550 27.36 -18.71 3.02
C ASP A 550 26.84 -17.43 2.32
N ARG A 551 26.04 -16.60 3.02
CA ARG A 551 25.36 -15.44 2.42
C ARG A 551 26.30 -14.46 1.73
N GLU A 552 27.56 -14.31 2.15
CA GLU A 552 28.50 -13.40 1.49
C GLU A 552 28.84 -13.85 0.05
N ASN A 553 28.89 -15.17 -0.19
CA ASN A 553 29.26 -15.77 -1.48
C ASN A 553 28.08 -15.88 -2.46
N CYS A 554 26.84 -15.76 -1.98
CA CYS A 554 25.64 -15.84 -2.81
C CYS A 554 25.56 -14.72 -3.86
N CYS A 555 24.97 -15.06 -5.01
CA CYS A 555 24.61 -14.09 -6.04
C CYS A 555 23.52 -13.11 -5.54
N TRP A 556 23.27 -12.05 -6.31
CA TRP A 556 22.31 -11.01 -5.92
C TRP A 556 20.88 -11.55 -5.80
N ASP A 557 20.49 -12.46 -6.69
CA ASP A 557 19.16 -13.08 -6.77
C ASP A 557 18.93 -14.08 -5.64
N GLU A 558 19.95 -14.88 -5.31
CA GLU A 558 19.94 -15.74 -4.11
C GLU A 558 19.76 -14.91 -2.83
N LYS A 559 20.51 -13.81 -2.69
CA LYS A 559 20.38 -12.90 -1.54
C LYS A 559 18.97 -12.31 -1.45
N LEU A 560 18.42 -11.88 -2.59
CA LEU A 560 17.09 -11.30 -2.65
C LEU A 560 16.00 -12.32 -2.31
N ALA A 561 16.13 -13.56 -2.80
CA ALA A 561 15.25 -14.67 -2.47
C ALA A 561 15.31 -15.03 -0.97
N MET A 562 16.51 -15.08 -0.39
CA MET A 562 16.70 -15.32 1.05
C MET A 562 16.06 -14.22 1.89
N ASP A 563 16.27 -12.95 1.54
CA ASP A 563 15.72 -11.80 2.27
C ASP A 563 14.18 -11.76 2.20
N PHE A 564 13.61 -12.09 1.03
CA PHE A 564 12.16 -12.23 0.88
C PHE A 564 11.60 -13.35 1.76
N LYS A 565 12.19 -14.54 1.69
CA LYS A 565 11.77 -15.70 2.47
C LYS A 565 11.89 -15.44 3.97
N SER A 566 12.96 -14.77 4.39
CA SER A 566 13.15 -14.31 5.78
C SER A 566 12.02 -13.38 6.21
N THR A 567 11.63 -12.44 5.35
CA THR A 567 10.52 -11.51 5.61
C THR A 567 9.19 -12.24 5.75
N GLN A 568 8.87 -13.18 4.85
CA GLN A 568 7.65 -13.98 4.91
C GLN A 568 7.61 -14.86 6.17
N ARG A 569 8.72 -15.54 6.50
CA ARG A 569 8.85 -16.32 7.73
C ARG A 569 8.68 -15.45 8.97
N ARG A 570 9.24 -14.24 8.98
CA ARG A 570 9.07 -13.28 10.08
C ARG A 570 7.61 -12.89 10.27
N ILE A 571 6.87 -12.63 9.17
CA ILE A 571 5.42 -12.35 9.24
C ILE A 571 4.68 -13.54 9.85
N ALA A 572 4.87 -14.75 9.31
CA ALA A 572 4.22 -15.96 9.82
C ALA A 572 4.53 -16.22 11.30
N CYS A 573 5.81 -16.11 11.70
CA CYS A 573 6.22 -16.24 13.10
C CYS A 573 5.55 -15.21 14.01
N SER A 574 5.39 -13.97 13.55
CA SER A 574 4.73 -12.92 14.34
C SER A 574 3.25 -13.21 14.57
N VAL A 575 2.58 -13.78 13.56
CA VAL A 575 1.18 -14.18 13.65
C VAL A 575 1.00 -15.38 14.58
N SER A 576 1.83 -16.41 14.45
CA SER A 576 1.84 -17.57 15.37
C SER A 576 2.09 -17.14 16.82
N THR A 577 3.08 -16.25 17.04
CA THR A 577 3.37 -15.69 18.37
C THR A 577 2.19 -14.90 18.94
N SER A 578 1.55 -14.07 18.13
CA SER A 578 0.33 -13.34 18.50
C SER A 578 -0.83 -14.27 18.89
N CYS A 579 -1.02 -15.36 18.14
CA CYS A 579 -2.03 -16.37 18.46
C CYS A 579 -1.73 -17.03 19.82
N LEU A 580 -0.48 -17.45 20.05
CA LEU A 580 -0.06 -18.05 21.32
C LEU A 580 -0.29 -17.09 22.51
N ALA A 581 0.11 -15.83 22.38
CA ALA A 581 -0.13 -14.81 23.39
C ALA A 581 -1.63 -14.60 23.66
N GLY A 582 -2.44 -14.56 22.59
CA GLY A 582 -3.90 -14.48 22.70
C GLY A 582 -4.52 -15.67 23.42
N MET A 583 -4.05 -16.89 23.14
CA MET A 583 -4.49 -18.11 23.83
C MET A 583 -4.18 -18.05 25.33
N ASP A 584 -3.01 -17.56 25.72
CA ASP A 584 -2.65 -17.39 27.14
C ASP A 584 -3.54 -16.36 27.83
N MET A 585 -3.88 -15.26 27.14
CA MET A 585 -4.85 -14.28 27.64
C MET A 585 -6.23 -14.90 27.85
N LEU A 586 -6.72 -15.67 26.88
CA LEU A 586 -8.03 -16.33 26.95
C LEU A 586 -8.08 -17.39 28.05
N LYS A 587 -7.04 -18.21 28.21
CA LYS A 587 -6.93 -19.20 29.30
C LYS A 587 -6.98 -18.53 30.67
N ASN A 588 -6.29 -17.40 30.82
CA ASN A 588 -6.34 -16.62 32.07
C ASN A 588 -7.75 -16.08 32.36
N GLU A 589 -8.47 -15.58 31.35
CA GLU A 589 -9.85 -15.13 31.51
C GLU A 589 -10.82 -16.29 31.78
N LEU A 590 -10.66 -17.43 31.10
CA LEU A 590 -11.43 -18.66 31.37
C LEU A 590 -11.25 -19.12 32.83
N CYS A 591 -10.02 -19.13 33.34
CA CYS A 591 -9.76 -19.45 34.73
C CYS A 591 -10.45 -18.50 35.71
N LYS A 592 -10.54 -17.19 35.39
CA LYS A 592 -11.28 -16.22 36.21
C LYS A 592 -12.78 -16.51 36.19
N CYS A 593 -13.36 -16.80 35.03
CA CYS A 593 -14.78 -17.14 34.89
C CYS A 593 -15.13 -18.37 35.72
N MET A 594 -14.31 -19.42 35.64
CA MET A 594 -14.48 -20.64 36.43
C MET A 594 -14.32 -20.38 37.95
N ALA A 595 -13.42 -19.49 38.36
CA ALA A 595 -13.24 -19.14 39.77
C ALA A 595 -14.43 -18.34 40.32
N GLU A 596 -15.02 -17.45 39.51
CA GLU A 596 -16.23 -16.70 39.87
C GLU A 596 -17.46 -17.61 40.00
N ASP A 597 -17.59 -18.61 39.11
CA ASP A 597 -18.68 -19.61 39.18
C ASP A 597 -18.57 -20.53 40.42
N ILE A 598 -17.35 -20.75 40.94
CA ILE A 598 -17.11 -21.50 42.18
C ILE A 598 -17.44 -20.65 43.43
N LEU A 599 -17.32 -19.32 43.34
CA LEU A 599 -17.51 -18.40 44.46
C LEU A 599 -18.95 -17.88 44.63
N GLY A 600 -19.81 -17.97 43.61
CA GLY A 600 -21.27 -17.69 43.67
C GLY A 600 -21.73 -16.26 43.37
#